data_AF-A0A961UUB4-F1
#
_entry.id   AF-A0A961UUB4-F1
#
_cell.length_a   1.000
_cell.length_b   1.000
_cell.length_c   1.000
_cell.angle_alpha   90.00
_cell.angle_beta   90.00
_cell.angle_gamma   90.00
#
_symmetry.space_group_name_H-M   'P 1'
#
loop_
_entity.id
_entity.type
_entity.pdbx_description
1 polymer ?
#
loop_
_entity_poly.entity_id
_entity_poly.type
_entity_poly.pdbx_seq_one_letter_code
_entity_poly.pdbx_strand_id
1 'polypeptide(L)'
;ADARFRAALELDPAALPSYFCLYKIHTYQGRLDDALVVAQAGLSEASRQAKISSDWQTWTREAIARAPRLPAHFALYTLKAMAFIRLKRGEAEESRRCLAKLSELGEIDAVGGGVIADLARAVA
;
A
#
# COMPACT_ATOMS: atom_id res chain seq x y z
N ALA A 1 -10.81 -8.57 16.10
CA ALA A 1 -10.42 -7.28 15.48
C ALA A 1 -10.93 -7.20 14.04
N ASP A 2 -10.54 -8.14 13.16
CA ASP A 2 -10.92 -8.21 11.73
C ASP A 2 -12.40 -7.84 11.43
N ALA A 3 -13.36 -8.59 11.98
CA ALA A 3 -14.80 -8.35 11.77
C ALA A 3 -15.26 -6.92 12.14
N ARG A 4 -14.64 -6.28 13.13
CA ARG A 4 -14.99 -4.90 13.53
C ARG A 4 -14.54 -3.88 12.49
N PHE A 5 -13.38 -4.08 11.87
CA PHE A 5 -12.90 -3.20 10.80
C PHE A 5 -13.66 -3.40 9.50
N ARG A 6 -14.14 -4.62 9.21
CA ARG A 6 -15.07 -4.84 8.09
C ARG A 6 -16.40 -4.12 8.31
N ALA A 7 -17.01 -4.28 9.48
CA ALA A 7 -18.22 -3.54 9.84
C ALA A 7 -18.02 -2.01 9.78
N ALA A 8 -16.83 -1.52 10.16
CA ALA A 8 -16.50 -0.09 10.02
C ALA A 8 -16.47 0.35 8.55
N LEU A 9 -15.96 -0.47 7.62
CA LEU A 9 -15.97 -0.17 6.19
C LEU A 9 -17.36 -0.28 5.56
N GLU A 10 -18.24 -1.13 6.10
CA GLU A 10 -19.65 -1.18 5.68
C GLU A 10 -20.38 0.12 6.05
N LEU A 11 -20.03 0.75 7.17
CA LEU A 11 -20.58 2.02 7.61
C LEU A 11 -19.93 3.22 6.90
N ASP A 12 -18.61 3.19 6.75
CA ASP A 12 -17.83 4.24 6.08
C ASP A 12 -16.73 3.64 5.21
N PRO A 13 -16.98 3.47 3.90
CA PRO A 13 -15.97 3.00 2.95
C PRO A 13 -14.79 3.95 2.78
N ALA A 14 -14.87 5.20 3.23
CA ALA A 14 -13.76 6.17 3.14
C ALA A 14 -12.79 6.07 4.33
N ALA A 15 -13.06 5.22 5.31
CA ALA A 15 -12.23 5.07 6.51
C ALA A 15 -10.89 4.36 6.22
N LEU A 16 -9.91 5.11 5.72
CA LEU A 16 -8.55 4.63 5.44
C LEU A 16 -7.92 3.77 6.58
N PRO A 17 -8.03 4.14 7.87
CA PRO A 17 -7.47 3.33 8.96
C PRO A 17 -8.01 1.89 9.00
N SER A 18 -9.25 1.66 8.57
CA SER A 18 -9.85 0.32 8.55
C SER A 18 -9.17 -0.59 7.53
N TYR A 19 -8.87 -0.09 6.33
CA TYR A 19 -8.07 -0.83 5.34
C TYR A 19 -6.68 -1.16 5.89
N PHE A 20 -6.01 -0.19 6.51
CA PHE A 20 -4.71 -0.38 7.14
C PHE A 20 -4.71 -1.50 8.17
N CYS A 21 -5.69 -1.50 9.07
CA CYS A 21 -5.81 -2.52 10.09
C CYS A 21 -6.10 -3.90 9.47
N LEU A 22 -7.00 -3.98 8.49
CA LEU A 22 -7.39 -5.23 7.85
C LEU A 22 -6.21 -5.89 7.13
N TYR A 23 -5.51 -5.19 6.23
CA TYR A 23 -4.41 -5.83 5.50
C TYR A 23 -3.27 -6.23 6.45
N LYS A 24 -3.02 -5.50 7.54
CA LYS A 24 -2.03 -5.88 8.55
C LYS A 24 -2.43 -7.14 9.30
N ILE A 25 -3.69 -7.22 9.75
CA ILE A 25 -4.22 -8.43 10.41
C ILE A 25 -4.09 -9.63 9.47
N HIS A 26 -4.51 -9.49 8.21
CA HIS A 26 -4.46 -10.57 7.23
C HIS A 26 -3.02 -10.99 6.93
N THR A 27 -2.10 -10.03 6.78
CA THR A 27 -0.66 -10.31 6.58
C THR A 27 -0.06 -11.09 7.76
N TYR A 28 -0.33 -10.68 9.00
CA TYR A 28 0.18 -11.36 10.19
C TYR A 28 -0.43 -12.76 10.40
N GLN A 29 -1.63 -12.99 9.87
CA GLN A 29 -2.29 -14.30 9.91
C GLN A 29 -1.92 -15.20 8.72
N GLY A 30 -1.00 -14.76 7.85
CA GLY A 30 -0.60 -15.52 6.66
C GLY A 30 -1.64 -15.56 5.55
N ARG A 31 -2.75 -14.83 5.67
CA ARG A 31 -3.77 -14.70 4.62
C ARG A 31 -3.36 -13.63 3.61
N LEU A 32 -2.35 -13.97 2.80
CA LEU A 32 -1.69 -13.01 1.91
C LEU A 32 -2.53 -12.60 0.71
N ASP A 33 -3.48 -13.44 0.28
CA ASP A 33 -4.47 -13.08 -0.75
C ASP A 33 -5.44 -12.04 -0.24
N ASP A 34 -6.08 -12.29 0.91
CA ASP A 34 -6.97 -11.32 1.55
C ASP A 34 -6.24 -10.00 1.82
N ALA A 35 -4.99 -10.07 2.33
CA ALA A 35 -4.18 -8.90 2.60
C ALA A 35 -3.95 -8.05 1.35
N LEU A 36 -3.64 -8.69 0.22
CA LEU A 36 -3.39 -7.98 -1.03
C LEU A 36 -4.67 -7.34 -1.57
N VAL A 37 -5.81 -8.04 -1.52
CA VAL A 37 -7.12 -7.51 -1.94
C VAL A 37 -7.48 -6.26 -1.13
N VAL A 38 -7.35 -6.33 0.19
CA VAL A 38 -7.65 -5.20 1.07
C VAL A 38 -6.67 -4.04 0.83
N ALA A 39 -5.37 -4.32 0.65
CA ALA A 39 -4.38 -3.29 0.37
C ALA A 39 -4.66 -2.58 -0.96
N GLN A 40 -5.07 -3.31 -2.01
CA GLN A 40 -5.46 -2.71 -3.30
C GLN A 40 -6.71 -1.82 -3.17
N ALA A 41 -7.72 -2.26 -2.41
CA ALA A 41 -8.90 -1.46 -2.14
C ALA A 41 -8.56 -0.18 -1.36
N GLY A 42 -7.74 -0.30 -0.32
CA GLY A 42 -7.27 0.85 0.47
C GLY A 42 -6.41 1.82 -0.34
N LEU A 43 -5.57 1.31 -1.26
CA LEU A 43 -4.79 2.13 -2.19
C LEU A 43 -5.72 2.92 -3.12
N SER A 44 -6.73 2.26 -3.69
CA SER A 44 -7.71 2.90 -4.58
C SER A 44 -8.47 4.01 -3.88
N GLU A 45 -8.95 3.77 -2.65
CA GLU A 45 -9.67 4.78 -1.87
C GLU A 45 -8.75 5.94 -1.45
N ALA A 46 -7.51 5.65 -1.07
CA ALA A 46 -6.53 6.69 -0.77
C ALA A 46 -6.18 7.53 -2.00
N SER A 47 -6.00 6.92 -3.17
CA SER A 47 -5.84 7.63 -4.44
C SER A 47 -7.00 8.56 -4.74
N ARG A 48 -8.24 8.08 -4.53
CA ARG A 48 -9.46 8.85 -4.73
C ARG A 48 -9.48 10.09 -3.81
N GLN A 49 -9.20 9.91 -2.52
CA GLN A 49 -9.13 11.02 -1.56
C GLN A 49 -7.97 11.98 -1.84
N ALA A 50 -6.85 11.46 -2.35
CA ALA A 50 -5.68 12.24 -2.75
C ALA A 50 -5.85 12.93 -4.11
N LYS A 51 -6.93 12.64 -4.86
CA LYS A 51 -7.15 13.13 -6.23
C LYS A 51 -6.01 12.80 -7.18
N ILE A 52 -5.42 11.62 -7.02
CA ILE A 52 -4.40 11.05 -7.91
C ILE A 52 -4.95 9.81 -8.63
N SER A 53 -4.25 9.34 -9.65
CA SER A 53 -4.63 8.13 -10.40
C SER A 53 -4.83 6.93 -9.46
N SER A 54 -5.83 6.09 -9.75
CA SER A 54 -5.97 4.78 -9.08
C SER A 54 -4.92 3.79 -9.56
N ASP A 55 -4.34 4.01 -10.74
CA ASP A 55 -3.17 3.26 -11.21
C ASP A 55 -1.90 3.91 -10.67
N TRP A 56 -1.31 3.27 -9.66
CA TRP A 56 -0.08 3.75 -9.03
C TRP A 56 1.12 3.77 -9.98
N GLN A 57 1.09 3.02 -11.08
CA GLN A 57 2.16 3.02 -12.07
C GLN A 57 2.26 4.36 -12.81
N THR A 58 1.18 5.13 -12.85
CA THR A 58 1.14 6.44 -13.52
C THR A 58 1.39 7.62 -12.57
N TRP A 59 1.68 7.37 -11.28
CA TRP A 59 1.96 8.44 -10.34
C TRP A 59 3.24 9.18 -10.71
N THR A 60 3.20 10.51 -10.58
CA THR A 60 4.37 11.40 -10.74
C THR A 60 4.64 12.16 -9.44
N ARG A 61 5.87 12.67 -9.29
CA ARG A 61 6.27 13.47 -8.14
C ARG A 61 5.39 14.71 -7.97
N GLU A 62 5.07 15.36 -9.08
CA GLU A 62 4.26 16.58 -9.09
C GLU A 62 2.82 16.31 -8.62
N ALA A 63 2.24 15.19 -9.05
CA ALA A 63 0.90 14.79 -8.64
C ALA A 63 0.85 14.51 -7.13
N ILE A 64 1.83 13.77 -6.61
CA ILE A 64 1.95 13.47 -5.18
C ILE A 64 2.18 14.75 -4.36
N ALA A 65 3.05 15.66 -4.81
CA ALA A 65 3.34 16.90 -4.12
C ALA A 65 2.14 17.87 -4.03
N ARG A 66 1.25 17.83 -5.03
CA ARG A 66 0.03 18.66 -5.06
C ARG A 66 -1.17 18.02 -4.34
N ALA A 67 -1.11 16.72 -4.07
CA ALA A 67 -2.20 15.99 -3.46
C ALA A 67 -2.37 16.35 -1.96
N PRO A 68 -3.58 16.21 -1.39
CA PRO A 68 -3.78 16.28 0.05
C PRO A 68 -2.85 15.32 0.79
N ARG A 69 -2.08 15.86 1.74
CA ARG A 69 -0.94 15.16 2.37
C ARG A 69 -1.31 13.82 3.01
N LEU A 70 -2.39 13.78 3.81
CA LEU A 70 -2.77 12.58 4.56
C LEU A 70 -3.14 11.39 3.65
N PRO A 71 -4.09 11.51 2.71
CA PRO A 71 -4.42 10.40 1.82
C PRO A 71 -3.27 10.05 0.86
N ALA A 72 -2.49 11.02 0.39
CA ALA A 72 -1.32 10.74 -0.44
C ALA A 72 -0.27 9.91 0.31
N HIS A 73 0.05 10.30 1.55
CA HIS A 73 0.95 9.53 2.41
C HIS A 73 0.41 8.12 2.69
N PHE A 74 -0.90 7.99 2.93
CA PHE A 74 -1.53 6.68 3.10
C PHE A 74 -1.39 5.81 1.84
N ALA A 75 -1.57 6.40 0.65
CA ALA A 75 -1.44 5.70 -0.63
C ALA A 75 0.00 5.18 -0.83
N LEU A 76 1.01 6.02 -0.58
CA LEU A 76 2.43 5.64 -0.63
C LEU A 76 2.76 4.53 0.39
N TYR A 77 2.25 4.66 1.61
CA TYR A 77 2.45 3.64 2.65
C TYR A 77 1.79 2.31 2.28
N THR A 78 0.62 2.36 1.65
CA THR A 78 -0.11 1.17 1.19
C THR A 78 0.60 0.51 0.01
N LEU A 79 1.17 1.27 -0.92
CA LEU A 79 2.00 0.75 -2.00
C LEU A 79 3.24 0.00 -1.45
N LYS A 80 3.87 0.54 -0.40
CA LYS A 80 4.92 -0.17 0.32
C LYS A 80 4.41 -1.46 0.97
N ALA A 81 3.24 -1.44 1.61
CA ALA A 81 2.65 -2.64 2.21
C ALA A 81 2.37 -3.70 1.14
N MET A 82 1.88 -3.32 -0.03
CA MET A 82 1.72 -4.21 -1.19
C MET A 82 3.06 -4.82 -1.61
N ALA A 83 4.15 -4.05 -1.66
CA ALA A 83 5.48 -4.61 -1.93
C ALA A 83 5.85 -5.74 -0.95
N PHE A 84 5.66 -5.50 0.36
CA PHE A 84 5.93 -6.51 1.38
C PHE A 84 5.03 -7.75 1.24
N ILE A 85 3.73 -7.56 1.04
CA ILE A 85 2.76 -8.67 0.87
C ILE A 85 3.14 -9.51 -0.34
N ARG A 86 3.44 -8.88 -1.48
CA ARG A 86 3.87 -9.55 -2.72
C ARG A 86 5.17 -10.32 -2.53
N LEU A 87 6.13 -9.74 -1.81
CA LEU A 87 7.37 -10.45 -1.48
C LEU A 87 7.10 -11.71 -0.65
N LYS A 88 6.22 -11.63 0.36
CA LYS A 88 5.81 -12.78 1.18
C LYS A 88 5.06 -13.86 0.38
N ARG A 89 4.44 -13.49 -0.74
CA ARG A 89 3.77 -14.39 -1.70
C ARG A 89 4.72 -15.03 -2.72
N GLY A 90 6.02 -14.71 -2.68
CA GLY A 90 6.99 -15.15 -3.70
C GLY A 90 6.94 -14.32 -4.99
N GLU A 91 6.19 -13.22 -5.03
CA GLU A 91 6.05 -12.34 -6.19
C GLU A 91 7.14 -11.25 -6.18
N ALA A 92 8.41 -11.69 -6.24
CA ALA A 92 9.57 -10.81 -6.08
C ALA A 92 9.64 -9.68 -7.13
N GLU A 93 9.28 -9.98 -8.38
CA GLU A 93 9.25 -8.99 -9.47
C GLU A 93 8.21 -7.87 -9.19
N GLU A 94 7.00 -8.25 -8.80
CA GLU A 94 5.94 -7.29 -8.50
C GLU A 94 6.25 -6.44 -7.25
N SER A 95 6.87 -7.06 -6.24
CA SER A 95 7.41 -6.33 -5.09
C SER A 95 8.44 -5.28 -5.53
N ARG A 96 9.39 -5.66 -6.41
CA ARG A 96 10.40 -4.74 -6.94
C ARG A 96 9.77 -3.61 -7.74
N ARG A 97 8.72 -3.84 -8.52
CA ARG A 97 8.00 -2.78 -9.25
C ARG A 97 7.39 -1.74 -8.31
N CYS A 98 6.77 -2.18 -7.21
CA CYS A 98 6.21 -1.28 -6.20
C CYS A 98 7.31 -0.41 -5.56
N LEU A 99 8.43 -1.04 -5.17
CA LEU A 99 9.58 -0.34 -4.57
C LEU A 99 10.27 0.62 -5.54
N ALA A 100 10.41 0.22 -6.80
CA ALA A 100 10.97 1.06 -7.85
C ALA A 100 10.11 2.31 -8.05
N LYS A 101 8.78 2.19 -8.06
CA LYS A 101 7.90 3.38 -8.13
C LYS A 101 8.06 4.28 -6.90
N LEU A 102 8.15 3.74 -5.69
CA LEU A 102 8.41 4.56 -4.50
C LEU A 102 9.75 5.31 -4.57
N SER A 103 10.78 4.67 -5.13
CA SER A 103 12.08 5.30 -5.38
C SER A 103 11.99 6.38 -6.47
N GLU A 104 11.30 6.09 -7.57
CA GLU A 104 11.02 7.04 -8.66
C GLU A 104 10.28 8.29 -8.16
N LEU A 105 9.42 8.16 -7.15
CA LEU A 105 8.73 9.28 -6.50
C LEU A 105 9.58 9.99 -5.43
N GLY A 106 10.68 9.38 -4.99
CA GLY A 106 11.53 9.89 -3.90
C GLY A 106 10.95 9.67 -2.51
N GLU A 107 9.99 8.76 -2.38
CA GLU A 107 9.23 8.54 -1.15
C GLU A 107 9.63 7.24 -0.44
N ILE A 108 10.55 6.46 -1.02
CA ILE A 108 10.93 5.14 -0.51
C ILE A 108 11.40 5.18 0.94
N ASP A 109 12.23 6.16 1.32
CA ASP A 109 12.74 6.28 2.69
C ASP A 109 11.67 6.82 3.64
N ALA A 110 10.87 7.77 3.17
CA ALA A 110 9.79 8.39 3.95
C ALA A 110 8.74 7.38 4.43
N VAL A 111 8.49 6.33 3.64
CA VAL A 111 7.59 5.23 4.03
C VAL A 111 8.33 4.03 4.64
N GLY A 112 9.67 3.99 4.62
CA GLY A 112 10.48 2.88 5.12
C GLY A 112 10.52 1.67 4.18
N GLY A 113 10.51 1.91 2.86
CA GLY A 113 10.60 0.89 1.82
C GLY A 113 11.99 0.27 1.66
N GLY A 114 13.06 0.94 2.12
CA GLY A 114 14.44 0.44 2.03
C GLY A 114 14.62 -0.95 2.64
N VAL A 115 14.05 -1.20 3.82
CA VAL A 115 14.13 -2.51 4.50
C VAL A 115 13.50 -3.63 3.66
N ILE A 116 12.41 -3.33 2.94
CA ILE A 116 11.76 -4.33 2.07
C ILE A 116 12.59 -4.54 0.81
N ALA A 117 13.22 -3.49 0.28
CA ALA A 117 14.15 -3.62 -0.84
C ALA A 117 15.37 -4.48 -0.48
N ASP A 118 15.90 -4.34 0.73
CA ASP A 118 17.00 -5.16 1.25
C ASP A 118 16.57 -6.63 1.35
N LEU A 119 15.39 -6.88 1.93
CA LEU A 119 14.83 -8.23 2.01
C LEU A 119 14.63 -8.82 0.60
N ALA A 120 14.08 -8.06 -0.34
CA ALA A 120 13.84 -8.53 -1.71
C ALA A 120 15.13 -8.92 -2.45
N ARG A 121 16.26 -8.27 -2.16
CA ARG A 121 17.57 -8.65 -2.72
C ARG A 121 18.14 -9.91 -2.10
N ALA A 122 17.78 -10.24 -0.86
CA ALA A 122 18.28 -11.43 -0.17
C ALA A 122 17.57 -12.74 -0.57
N VAL A 123 16.39 -12.65 -1.20
CA VAL A 123 15.59 -13.80 -1.67
C VAL A 123 15.68 -14.04 -3.19
N ALA A 124 16.41 -13.20 -3.92
CA ALA A 124 16.68 -13.33 -5.35
C ALA A 124 17.98 -14.10 -5.60
#